data_AF-A0A950UUB9-F1
#
_entry.id   AF-A0A950UUB9-F1
#
_cell.length_a   1.000
_cell.length_b   1.000
_cell.length_c   1.000
_cell.angle_alpha   90.00
_cell.angle_beta   90.00
_cell.angle_gamma   90.00
#
_symmetry.space_group_name_H-M   'P 1'
#
loop_
_entity.id
_entity.type
_entity.pdbx_description
1 polymer ?
#
loop_
_entity_poly.entity_id
_entity_poly.type
_entity_poly.pdbx_seq_one_letter_code
_entity_poly.pdbx_strand_id
1 'polypeptide(L)'
;MGWLRVALCVLLLTGSAAARTQLTAAQLAAGFQGPVVMDAFAAPADAMAPAARFEGRLRLDATVFRQVTVIKNAFNLPINDTTTGLPPFDFEFVQDGDALIPVQRGPVLGPHPYSEWVLEPGRVWNEPDDGGFTRAAVPFALREKNANCLHNGVLGFLFKGDGTISHVYFQVSSETCSYFKFDASGSLAARYTPGAVGDADAIRAAYRAEIAARLPVKPLSALAGVSPEGFALAPPKEADMPTLYGVVVDGVNYVGGCDTRAGPYPFCDVMDLPSYSTAKSVVAAIGLMRLEKLWPGARTALIADYVPACNTPDWQGVTFENALNMMTGVYGSPDYEVDEDSAEYGAFFNVTTHADKIAFACTHYHRKSPPGTQWVYRTADTYVLGTAMQAFVRKHLGASADLYRDILVAQLWRRLGLSPVLDTTLRTYDSEQQFFSGYGLTYHRDDIARIGAFLNRGGMIGGEAMLDPTLFALAMQRDPTDRGVRAGNEHIHYKAGFWVRDVQPLLGCKVPTWVPFMSGYGGISVVMFPNGVVYYYFGDNLVFDWGPAAVAINKIRPICP
;
A
#
# COMPACT_ATOMS: atom_id res chain seq x y z
N MET A 1 13.77 -11.92 -71.97
CA MET A 1 13.35 -13.19 -71.35
C MET A 1 14.14 -13.33 -70.06
N GLY A 2 13.62 -13.36 -68.83
CA GLY A 2 12.27 -13.29 -68.29
C GLY A 2 12.40 -12.84 -66.82
N TRP A 3 11.41 -12.09 -66.33
CA TRP A 3 11.36 -11.62 -64.96
C TRP A 3 10.82 -12.74 -64.05
N LEU A 4 11.57 -13.11 -63.00
CA LEU A 4 11.09 -14.01 -61.96
C LEU A 4 10.62 -13.15 -60.76
N ARG A 5 9.30 -12.99 -60.62
CA ARG A 5 8.68 -12.46 -59.40
C ARG A 5 8.52 -13.59 -58.40
N VAL A 6 9.25 -13.55 -57.29
CA VAL A 6 8.99 -14.39 -56.12
C VAL A 6 7.86 -13.72 -55.34
N ALA A 7 6.68 -14.35 -55.35
CA ALA A 7 5.56 -13.96 -54.51
C ALA A 7 5.80 -14.50 -53.09
N LEU A 8 6.07 -13.61 -52.14
CA LEU A 8 6.08 -13.94 -50.72
C LEU A 8 4.63 -13.98 -50.25
N CYS A 9 4.08 -15.18 -50.11
CA CYS A 9 2.75 -15.40 -49.54
C CYS A 9 2.84 -15.19 -48.04
N VAL A 10 2.51 -13.98 -47.56
CA VAL A 10 2.28 -13.73 -46.14
C VAL A 10 0.97 -14.42 -45.78
N LEU A 11 1.06 -15.58 -45.11
CA LEU A 11 -0.07 -16.16 -44.41
C LEU A 11 -0.42 -15.20 -43.26
N LEU A 12 -1.40 -14.33 -43.47
CA LEU A 12 -2.15 -13.70 -42.39
C LEU A 12 -2.92 -14.83 -41.69
N LEU A 13 -2.36 -15.37 -40.61
CA LEU A 13 -3.12 -16.11 -39.62
C LEU A 13 -4.08 -15.12 -38.94
N THR A 14 -5.24 -14.91 -39.54
CA THR A 14 -6.40 -14.35 -38.85
C THR A 14 -6.86 -15.42 -37.86
N GLY A 15 -6.25 -15.43 -36.68
CA GLY A 15 -6.79 -16.17 -35.54
C GLY A 15 -8.21 -15.66 -35.30
N SER A 16 -9.20 -16.52 -35.48
CA SER A 16 -10.56 -16.24 -35.04
C SER A 16 -10.51 -15.96 -33.54
N ALA A 17 -11.04 -14.81 -33.13
CA ALA A 17 -11.31 -14.46 -31.74
C ALA A 17 -11.86 -15.68 -30.99
N ALA A 18 -11.20 -16.12 -29.93
CA ALA A 18 -11.78 -17.13 -29.07
C ALA A 18 -12.96 -16.49 -28.34
N ALA A 19 -14.17 -16.98 -28.57
CA ALA A 19 -15.37 -16.45 -27.92
C ALA A 19 -15.22 -16.50 -26.39
N ARG A 20 -15.56 -15.40 -25.72
CA ARG A 20 -15.54 -15.30 -24.26
C ARG A 20 -16.45 -16.37 -23.64
N THR A 21 -15.94 -17.11 -22.67
CA THR A 21 -16.66 -18.22 -22.02
C THR A 21 -17.14 -17.88 -20.61
N GLN A 22 -16.53 -16.89 -19.95
CA GLN A 22 -16.87 -16.42 -18.61
C GLN A 22 -17.17 -14.92 -18.61
N LEU A 23 -18.13 -14.52 -17.78
CA LEU A 23 -18.68 -13.15 -17.76
C LEU A 23 -19.17 -12.68 -19.14
N THR A 24 -19.78 -13.60 -19.90
CA THR A 24 -20.43 -13.29 -21.18
C THR A 24 -21.54 -12.25 -21.01
N ALA A 25 -21.94 -11.59 -22.10
CA ALA A 25 -23.04 -10.63 -22.05
C ALA A 25 -24.34 -11.22 -21.49
N ALA A 26 -24.67 -12.47 -21.83
CA ALA A 26 -25.83 -13.16 -21.26
C ALA A 26 -25.70 -13.40 -19.75
N GLN A 27 -24.50 -13.78 -19.28
CA GLN A 27 -24.24 -13.99 -17.85
C GLN A 27 -24.33 -12.68 -17.06
N LEU A 28 -23.75 -11.59 -17.55
CA LEU A 28 -23.82 -10.28 -16.90
C LEU A 28 -25.23 -9.67 -16.97
N ALA A 29 -25.96 -9.88 -18.06
CA ALA A 29 -27.36 -9.44 -18.15
C ALA A 29 -28.26 -10.17 -17.13
N ALA A 30 -28.08 -11.50 -16.97
CA ALA A 30 -28.88 -12.30 -16.05
C ALA A 30 -28.46 -12.22 -14.58
N GLY A 31 -27.21 -11.80 -14.30
CA GLY A 31 -26.58 -11.90 -12.99
C GLY A 31 -25.89 -13.25 -12.82
N PHE A 32 -24.56 -13.25 -12.87
CA PHE A 32 -23.73 -14.45 -12.77
C PHE A 32 -23.45 -14.83 -11.30
N GLN A 33 -23.21 -16.13 -11.07
CA GLN A 33 -22.88 -16.70 -9.76
C GLN A 33 -21.72 -17.67 -9.89
N GLY A 34 -20.89 -17.75 -8.85
CA GLY A 34 -19.70 -18.59 -8.82
C GLY A 34 -18.42 -17.83 -9.18
N PRO A 35 -17.25 -18.39 -8.86
CA PRO A 35 -15.97 -17.78 -9.18
C PRO A 35 -15.63 -17.92 -10.68
N VAL A 36 -14.81 -17.00 -11.17
CA VAL A 36 -14.22 -17.00 -12.51
C VAL A 36 -12.69 -16.93 -12.42
N VAL A 37 -11.99 -17.29 -13.49
CA VAL A 37 -10.55 -16.97 -13.55
C VAL A 37 -10.37 -15.46 -13.68
N MET A 38 -9.31 -14.90 -13.10
CA MET A 38 -9.10 -13.45 -13.11
C MET A 38 -8.87 -12.88 -14.52
N ASP A 39 -8.44 -13.71 -15.48
CA ASP A 39 -8.34 -13.35 -16.90
C ASP A 39 -9.70 -12.95 -17.51
N ALA A 40 -10.82 -13.40 -16.92
CA ALA A 40 -12.15 -12.95 -17.33
C ALA A 40 -12.37 -11.45 -17.14
N PHE A 41 -11.55 -10.75 -16.35
CA PHE A 41 -11.61 -9.30 -16.19
C PHE A 41 -10.58 -8.55 -17.04
N ALA A 42 -9.74 -9.25 -17.80
CA ALA A 42 -8.80 -8.65 -18.73
C ALA A 42 -9.45 -8.39 -20.10
N ALA A 43 -8.96 -7.35 -20.77
CA ALA A 43 -9.24 -7.15 -22.19
C ALA A 43 -8.48 -8.22 -23.00
N PRO A 44 -9.15 -8.98 -23.88
CA PRO A 44 -8.46 -9.94 -24.73
C PRO A 44 -7.57 -9.21 -25.75
N ALA A 45 -6.63 -9.94 -26.37
CA ALA A 45 -5.65 -9.35 -27.31
C ALA A 45 -6.28 -8.70 -28.54
N ASP A 46 -7.50 -9.11 -28.91
CA ASP A 46 -8.31 -8.60 -30.02
C ASP A 46 -9.41 -7.63 -29.57
N ALA A 47 -9.36 -7.15 -28.31
CA ALA A 47 -10.26 -6.13 -27.81
C ALA A 47 -10.25 -4.87 -28.68
N MET A 48 -11.44 -4.36 -28.97
CA MET A 48 -11.62 -3.14 -29.74
C MET A 48 -11.68 -1.92 -28.82
N ALA A 49 -11.34 -0.75 -29.38
CA ALA A 49 -11.51 0.52 -28.68
C ALA A 49 -12.97 0.71 -28.21
N PRO A 50 -13.18 1.32 -27.03
CA PRO A 50 -14.52 1.50 -26.47
C PRO A 50 -15.41 2.36 -27.39
N ALA A 51 -16.58 1.84 -27.76
CA ALA A 51 -17.55 2.54 -28.61
C ALA A 51 -18.44 3.51 -27.82
N ALA A 52 -18.64 3.24 -26.53
CA ALA A 52 -19.30 4.16 -25.59
C ALA A 52 -18.28 4.76 -24.62
N ARG A 53 -18.58 5.98 -24.15
CA ARG A 53 -17.82 6.64 -23.09
C ARG A 53 -18.55 6.51 -21.76
N PHE A 54 -17.86 6.04 -20.73
CA PHE A 54 -18.34 6.07 -19.35
C PHE A 54 -17.95 7.40 -18.71
N GLU A 55 -18.92 8.28 -18.53
CA GLU A 55 -18.80 9.50 -17.72
C GLU A 55 -20.10 9.67 -16.93
N GLY A 56 -19.99 9.80 -15.61
CA GLY A 56 -21.12 9.92 -14.72
C GLY A 56 -21.02 9.00 -13.52
N ARG A 57 -22.18 8.62 -12.97
CA ARG A 57 -22.29 7.99 -11.65
C ARG A 57 -22.74 6.53 -11.76
N LEU A 58 -22.03 5.65 -11.06
CA LEU A 58 -22.37 4.24 -10.89
C LEU A 58 -22.85 4.01 -9.45
N ARG A 59 -24.07 3.48 -9.33
CA ARG A 59 -24.64 3.02 -8.06
C ARG A 59 -24.90 1.53 -8.11
N LEU A 60 -24.54 0.83 -7.04
CA LEU A 60 -24.91 -0.58 -6.87
C LEU A 60 -26.02 -0.67 -5.84
N ASP A 61 -27.08 -1.38 -6.16
CA ASP A 61 -28.16 -1.62 -5.22
C ASP A 61 -27.65 -2.58 -4.14
N ALA A 62 -27.95 -2.27 -2.87
CA ALA A 62 -27.58 -3.14 -1.76
C ALA A 62 -28.43 -4.41 -1.81
N THR A 63 -27.85 -5.60 -1.99
CA THR A 63 -28.58 -6.88 -1.79
C THR A 63 -27.71 -8.15 -1.75
N VAL A 64 -28.36 -9.23 -1.29
CA VAL A 64 -27.93 -10.41 -0.51
C VAL A 64 -27.06 -11.46 -1.24
N PHE A 65 -26.67 -11.24 -2.50
CA PHE A 65 -26.03 -12.30 -3.29
C PHE A 65 -24.50 -12.25 -3.21
N ARG A 66 -23.94 -12.99 -2.24
CA ARG A 66 -22.51 -13.22 -2.13
C ARG A 66 -22.25 -14.68 -1.80
N GLN A 67 -21.41 -15.33 -2.59
CA GLN A 67 -20.73 -16.55 -2.17
C GLN A 67 -19.47 -16.14 -1.43
N VAL A 68 -19.31 -16.58 -0.18
CA VAL A 68 -18.09 -16.40 0.61
C VAL A 68 -17.50 -17.76 0.91
N THR A 69 -16.21 -17.90 0.63
CA THR A 69 -15.41 -19.03 1.12
C THR A 69 -14.33 -18.47 2.02
N VAL A 70 -14.46 -18.72 3.33
CA VAL A 70 -13.43 -18.32 4.30
C VAL A 70 -12.28 -19.31 4.25
N ILE A 71 -11.08 -18.78 4.07
CA ILE A 71 -9.83 -19.54 3.99
C ILE A 71 -9.10 -19.50 5.33
N LYS A 72 -9.10 -18.33 5.98
CA LYS A 72 -8.49 -18.12 7.29
C LYS A 72 -9.28 -17.09 8.09
N ASN A 73 -9.48 -17.36 9.38
CA ASN A 73 -10.12 -16.45 10.32
C ASN A 73 -9.52 -16.62 11.72
N ALA A 74 -8.34 -16.03 11.93
CA ALA A 74 -7.57 -16.21 13.16
C ALA A 74 -8.26 -15.61 14.40
N PHE A 75 -9.16 -14.64 14.21
CA PHE A 75 -9.85 -13.94 15.28
C PHE A 75 -11.32 -14.36 15.45
N ASN A 76 -11.76 -15.42 14.77
CA ASN A 76 -13.16 -15.91 14.81
C ASN A 76 -14.19 -14.78 14.55
N LEU A 77 -13.88 -13.90 13.60
CA LEU A 77 -14.78 -12.84 13.17
C LEU A 77 -16.12 -13.45 12.68
N PRO A 78 -17.27 -12.86 13.00
CA PRO A 78 -18.55 -13.36 12.52
C PRO A 78 -18.59 -13.25 10.99
N ILE A 79 -19.08 -14.27 10.29
CA ILE A 79 -19.16 -14.25 8.81
C ILE A 79 -20.57 -13.83 8.41
N ASN A 80 -20.77 -12.53 8.23
CA ASN A 80 -22.05 -11.93 7.91
C ASN A 80 -21.84 -10.62 7.13
N ASP A 81 -22.92 -9.86 6.91
CA ASP A 81 -22.87 -8.60 6.17
C ASP A 81 -22.10 -7.49 6.89
N THR A 82 -21.78 -7.62 8.18
CA THR A 82 -20.92 -6.66 8.87
C THR A 82 -19.47 -6.82 8.41
N THR A 83 -18.94 -8.03 8.32
CA THR A 83 -17.50 -8.30 8.11
C THR A 83 -17.13 -8.63 6.67
N THR A 84 -18.04 -9.27 5.96
CA THR A 84 -17.82 -9.72 4.59
C THR A 84 -18.80 -9.08 3.61
N GLY A 85 -19.74 -8.26 4.10
CA GLY A 85 -20.60 -7.41 3.30
C GLY A 85 -19.84 -6.33 2.54
N LEU A 86 -20.44 -5.89 1.43
CA LEU A 86 -19.92 -4.77 0.67
C LEU A 86 -20.46 -3.46 1.26
N PRO A 87 -19.62 -2.42 1.43
CA PRO A 87 -20.10 -1.09 1.76
C PRO A 87 -20.99 -0.55 0.65
N PRO A 88 -21.92 0.39 0.93
CA PRO A 88 -22.68 1.08 -0.10
C PRO A 88 -21.76 1.64 -1.19
N PHE A 89 -22.17 1.51 -2.45
CA PHE A 89 -21.39 1.93 -3.60
C PHE A 89 -22.13 3.02 -4.39
N ASP A 90 -21.56 4.22 -4.40
CA ASP A 90 -22.07 5.37 -5.16
C ASP A 90 -20.90 6.27 -5.57
N PHE A 91 -20.36 6.02 -6.77
CA PHE A 91 -19.12 6.65 -7.23
C PHE A 91 -19.23 7.25 -8.62
N GLU A 92 -18.49 8.32 -8.85
CA GLU A 92 -18.35 8.95 -10.16
C GLU A 92 -17.08 8.48 -10.84
N PHE A 93 -17.16 8.37 -12.17
CA PHE A 93 -16.06 7.95 -13.02
C PHE A 93 -15.95 8.87 -14.22
N VAL A 94 -14.71 9.04 -14.70
CA VAL A 94 -14.39 9.67 -15.97
C VAL A 94 -13.55 8.71 -16.81
N GLN A 95 -13.77 8.71 -18.12
CA GLN A 95 -12.97 7.91 -19.04
C GLN A 95 -11.93 8.75 -19.78
N ASP A 96 -10.71 8.22 -19.91
CA ASP A 96 -9.63 8.71 -20.78
C ASP A 96 -9.09 7.57 -21.65
N GLY A 97 -9.43 7.57 -22.95
CA GLY A 97 -9.12 6.44 -23.83
C GLY A 97 -9.80 5.15 -23.35
N ASP A 98 -9.00 4.14 -23.04
CA ASP A 98 -9.42 2.86 -22.47
C ASP A 98 -9.42 2.84 -20.93
N ALA A 99 -8.93 3.90 -20.26
CA ALA A 99 -8.89 3.98 -18.81
C ALA A 99 -10.21 4.47 -18.22
N LEU A 100 -10.73 3.75 -17.23
CA LEU A 100 -11.91 4.15 -16.45
C LEU A 100 -11.46 4.60 -15.05
N ILE A 101 -11.51 5.90 -14.80
CA ILE A 101 -10.86 6.54 -13.65
C ILE A 101 -11.93 6.91 -12.62
N PRO A 102 -11.92 6.33 -11.40
CA PRO A 102 -12.78 6.81 -10.33
C PRO A 102 -12.37 8.22 -9.92
N VAL A 103 -13.36 9.10 -9.67
CA VAL A 103 -13.13 10.49 -9.23
C VAL A 103 -12.52 10.50 -7.83
N GLN A 104 -13.01 9.63 -6.94
CA GLN A 104 -12.46 9.41 -5.61
C GLN A 104 -11.53 8.20 -5.67
N ARG A 105 -10.24 8.44 -5.44
CA ARG A 105 -9.20 7.41 -5.42
C ARG A 105 -8.61 7.26 -4.03
N GLY A 106 -8.07 6.08 -3.79
CA GLY A 106 -7.67 5.69 -2.45
C GLY A 106 -8.86 5.36 -1.55
N PRO A 107 -8.58 5.15 -0.26
CA PRO A 107 -9.59 4.73 0.70
C PRO A 107 -10.71 5.75 0.92
N VAL A 108 -11.95 5.27 0.82
CA VAL A 108 -13.17 6.07 0.93
C VAL A 108 -13.88 5.75 2.25
N LEU A 109 -13.98 6.76 3.11
CA LEU A 109 -14.73 6.66 4.35
C LEU A 109 -16.23 6.45 4.05
N GLY A 110 -16.80 5.43 4.67
CA GLY A 110 -18.22 5.09 4.50
C GLY A 110 -18.87 4.64 5.81
N PRO A 111 -20.20 4.44 5.82
CA PRO A 111 -20.94 4.07 7.03
C PRO A 111 -20.79 2.57 7.40
N HIS A 112 -20.27 1.74 6.50
CA HIS A 112 -20.17 0.29 6.70
C HIS A 112 -19.31 -0.05 7.93
N PRO A 113 -19.74 -0.93 8.85
CA PRO A 113 -19.08 -1.10 10.15
C PRO A 113 -17.65 -1.65 10.11
N TYR A 114 -17.27 -2.39 9.05
CA TYR A 114 -15.99 -3.11 9.01
C TYR A 114 -15.08 -2.77 7.83
N SER A 115 -15.62 -2.25 6.73
CA SER A 115 -14.87 -2.16 5.46
C SER A 115 -15.08 -0.83 4.78
N GLU A 116 -14.05 -0.39 4.06
CA GLU A 116 -14.01 0.81 3.23
C GLU A 116 -13.55 0.43 1.82
N TRP A 117 -14.09 1.14 0.83
CA TRP A 117 -13.66 0.94 -0.56
C TRP A 117 -12.31 1.61 -0.79
N VAL A 118 -11.44 0.95 -1.52
CA VAL A 118 -10.32 1.56 -2.23
C VAL A 118 -10.58 1.31 -3.71
N LEU A 119 -10.74 2.35 -4.52
CA LEU A 119 -11.03 2.23 -5.94
C LEU A 119 -9.87 2.75 -6.77
N GLU A 120 -9.51 1.98 -7.79
CA GLU A 120 -8.39 2.33 -8.67
C GLU A 120 -8.78 2.29 -10.16
N PRO A 121 -8.00 2.95 -11.04
CA PRO A 121 -8.31 3.04 -12.46
C PRO A 121 -8.43 1.68 -13.14
N GLY A 122 -9.61 1.44 -13.70
CA GLY A 122 -9.96 0.25 -14.46
C GLY A 122 -9.69 0.39 -15.96
N ARG A 123 -10.33 -0.49 -16.73
CA ARG A 123 -10.30 -0.49 -18.21
C ARG A 123 -11.68 -0.64 -18.81
N VAL A 124 -11.84 -0.11 -20.02
CA VAL A 124 -13.02 -0.27 -20.87
C VAL A 124 -12.63 -0.64 -22.30
N TRP A 125 -13.39 -1.54 -22.90
CA TRP A 125 -13.15 -2.04 -24.26
C TRP A 125 -14.42 -2.61 -24.86
N ASN A 126 -14.37 -2.94 -26.16
CA ASN A 126 -15.46 -3.63 -26.85
C ASN A 126 -15.05 -5.05 -27.25
N GLU A 127 -16.01 -5.97 -27.16
CA GLU A 127 -15.91 -7.31 -27.74
C GLU A 127 -17.07 -7.54 -28.74
N PRO A 128 -16.86 -8.32 -29.81
CA PRO A 128 -17.89 -8.56 -30.83
C PRO A 128 -19.18 -9.18 -30.27
N ASP A 129 -19.04 -10.07 -29.30
CA ASP A 129 -20.14 -10.86 -28.73
C ASP A 129 -20.92 -10.12 -27.63
N ASP A 130 -20.52 -8.89 -27.29
CA ASP A 130 -21.19 -8.06 -26.27
C ASP A 130 -22.42 -7.32 -26.81
N GLY A 131 -22.89 -7.62 -28.02
CA GLY A 131 -24.18 -7.12 -28.54
C GLY A 131 -24.27 -5.59 -28.61
N GLY A 132 -23.14 -4.94 -28.91
CA GLY A 132 -23.02 -3.48 -28.98
C GLY A 132 -22.87 -2.77 -27.62
N PHE A 133 -22.72 -3.51 -26.52
CA PHE A 133 -22.27 -2.94 -25.25
C PHE A 133 -20.77 -2.68 -25.25
N THR A 134 -20.33 -1.75 -24.41
CA THR A 134 -18.94 -1.58 -24.01
C THR A 134 -18.75 -2.26 -22.67
N ARG A 135 -17.64 -2.98 -22.50
CA ARG A 135 -17.26 -3.69 -21.28
C ARG A 135 -16.40 -2.81 -20.41
N ALA A 136 -16.53 -2.98 -19.10
CA ALA A 136 -15.70 -2.33 -18.09
C ALA A 136 -15.22 -3.36 -17.07
N ALA A 137 -14.00 -3.17 -16.59
CA ALA A 137 -13.48 -3.82 -15.40
C ALA A 137 -12.80 -2.79 -14.50
N VAL A 138 -13.14 -2.77 -13.20
CA VAL A 138 -12.65 -1.79 -12.22
C VAL A 138 -12.04 -2.51 -11.03
N PRO A 139 -10.72 -2.39 -10.78
CA PRO A 139 -10.10 -2.96 -9.59
C PRO A 139 -10.54 -2.20 -8.33
N PHE A 140 -10.64 -2.94 -7.24
CA PHE A 140 -10.89 -2.38 -5.92
C PHE A 140 -10.19 -3.19 -4.84
N ALA A 141 -10.09 -2.61 -3.65
CA ALA A 141 -9.89 -3.36 -2.42
C ALA A 141 -10.95 -3.02 -1.37
N LEU A 142 -11.28 -4.01 -0.53
CA LEU A 142 -11.97 -3.77 0.73
C LEU A 142 -10.92 -3.64 1.81
N ARG A 143 -10.81 -2.44 2.40
CA ARG A 143 -9.92 -2.18 3.53
C ARG A 143 -10.69 -2.32 4.83
N GLU A 144 -10.15 -3.11 5.75
CA GLU A 144 -10.66 -3.16 7.12
C GLU A 144 -10.61 -1.77 7.77
N LYS A 145 -11.71 -1.38 8.41
CA LYS A 145 -11.79 -0.14 9.17
C LYS A 145 -10.85 -0.16 10.35
N ASN A 146 -10.21 0.98 10.61
CA ASN A 146 -9.32 1.16 11.76
C ASN A 146 -8.09 0.22 11.78
N ALA A 147 -7.87 -0.53 10.70
CA ALA A 147 -6.76 -1.46 10.48
C ALA A 147 -6.33 -1.44 9.00
N ASN A 148 -5.45 -2.34 8.58
CA ASN A 148 -4.83 -2.32 7.25
C ASN A 148 -5.06 -3.58 6.43
N CYS A 149 -5.86 -4.54 6.89
CA CYS A 149 -6.19 -5.72 6.10
C CYS A 149 -6.89 -5.30 4.79
N LEU A 150 -6.39 -5.79 3.65
CA LEU A 150 -6.93 -5.48 2.32
C LEU A 150 -7.33 -6.76 1.58
N HIS A 151 -8.54 -6.79 1.05
CA HIS A 151 -9.03 -7.84 0.16
C HIS A 151 -9.19 -7.27 -1.25
N ASN A 152 -8.33 -7.71 -2.18
CA ASN A 152 -8.26 -7.20 -3.55
C ASN A 152 -9.25 -7.93 -4.46
N GLY A 153 -10.02 -7.16 -5.21
CA GLY A 153 -11.04 -7.67 -6.12
C GLY A 153 -11.20 -6.84 -7.39
N VAL A 154 -12.12 -7.27 -8.25
CA VAL A 154 -12.44 -6.61 -9.51
C VAL A 154 -13.95 -6.61 -9.73
N LEU A 155 -14.48 -5.46 -10.16
CA LEU A 155 -15.84 -5.32 -10.69
C LEU A 155 -15.82 -5.53 -12.21
N GLY A 156 -16.82 -6.19 -12.77
CA GLY A 156 -16.98 -6.39 -14.22
C GLY A 156 -18.42 -6.17 -14.67
N PHE A 157 -18.63 -5.37 -15.72
CA PHE A 157 -19.97 -5.04 -16.22
C PHE A 157 -19.96 -4.59 -17.68
N LEU A 158 -21.16 -4.52 -18.27
CA LEU A 158 -21.43 -3.98 -19.59
C LEU A 158 -22.26 -2.70 -19.50
N PHE A 159 -21.99 -1.73 -20.35
CA PHE A 159 -22.75 -0.48 -20.41
C PHE A 159 -22.92 0.06 -21.84
N LYS A 160 -23.87 0.98 -22.00
CA LYS A 160 -24.05 1.82 -23.19
C LYS A 160 -24.05 3.28 -22.78
N GLY A 161 -23.78 4.17 -23.74
CA GLY A 161 -23.74 5.62 -23.50
C GLY A 161 -25.09 6.25 -23.12
N ASP A 162 -26.20 5.53 -23.31
CA ASP A 162 -27.55 5.96 -22.93
C ASP A 162 -27.91 5.67 -21.47
N GLY A 163 -26.99 5.06 -20.69
CA GLY A 163 -27.23 4.67 -19.30
C GLY A 163 -27.66 3.22 -19.11
N THR A 164 -27.91 2.47 -20.19
CA THR A 164 -28.16 1.03 -20.09
C THR A 164 -26.93 0.33 -19.51
N ILE A 165 -27.12 -0.51 -18.48
CA ILE A 165 -26.07 -1.25 -17.81
C ILE A 165 -26.54 -2.68 -17.48
N SER A 166 -25.62 -3.64 -17.47
CA SER A 166 -25.87 -5.00 -16.96
C SER A 166 -25.88 -5.03 -15.42
N HIS A 167 -25.99 -6.23 -14.83
CA HIS A 167 -25.52 -6.40 -13.46
C HIS A 167 -24.01 -6.14 -13.40
N VAL A 168 -23.55 -5.72 -12.23
CA VAL A 168 -22.12 -5.63 -11.92
C VAL A 168 -21.73 -6.89 -11.18
N TYR A 169 -20.88 -7.69 -11.79
CA TYR A 169 -20.25 -8.83 -11.14
C TYR A 169 -19.03 -8.35 -10.35
N PHE A 170 -18.77 -8.93 -9.18
CA PHE A 170 -17.54 -8.70 -8.44
C PHE A 170 -16.90 -10.02 -8.04
N GLN A 171 -15.57 -10.01 -7.93
CA GLN A 171 -14.82 -11.11 -7.33
C GLN A 171 -13.65 -10.58 -6.50
N VAL A 172 -13.49 -11.14 -5.30
CA VAL A 172 -12.32 -11.06 -4.42
C VAL A 172 -11.72 -12.47 -4.39
N SER A 173 -10.44 -12.58 -4.76
CA SER A 173 -9.72 -13.87 -4.79
C SER A 173 -8.30 -13.79 -4.22
N SER A 174 -7.97 -12.67 -3.57
CA SER A 174 -6.66 -12.39 -2.99
C SER A 174 -6.78 -11.34 -1.90
N GLU A 175 -5.81 -11.34 -0.99
CA GLU A 175 -5.66 -10.35 0.05
C GLU A 175 -4.18 -10.08 0.33
N THR A 176 -3.93 -9.00 1.08
CA THR A 176 -2.70 -8.86 1.86
C THR A 176 -3.14 -8.75 3.31
N CYS A 177 -3.49 -9.89 3.91
CA CYS A 177 -4.03 -9.93 5.25
C CYS A 177 -3.79 -11.28 5.94
N SER A 178 -2.89 -11.32 6.92
CA SER A 178 -2.42 -12.59 7.47
C SER A 178 -3.44 -13.30 8.36
N TYR A 179 -4.45 -12.61 8.89
CA TYR A 179 -5.41 -13.15 9.86
C TYR A 179 -6.80 -13.41 9.30
N PHE A 180 -7.22 -12.73 8.24
CA PHE A 180 -8.55 -12.88 7.66
C PHE A 180 -8.50 -12.96 6.14
N LYS A 181 -8.72 -14.17 5.61
CA LYS A 181 -8.60 -14.50 4.19
C LYS A 181 -9.89 -15.12 3.71
N PHE A 182 -10.42 -14.63 2.59
CA PHE A 182 -11.63 -15.18 2.00
C PHE A 182 -11.69 -14.91 0.50
N ASP A 183 -12.37 -15.80 -0.21
CA ASP A 183 -12.86 -15.55 -1.55
C ASP A 183 -14.31 -15.08 -1.48
N ALA A 184 -14.66 -14.09 -2.27
CA ALA A 184 -16.03 -13.63 -2.40
C ALA A 184 -16.38 -13.34 -3.85
N SER A 185 -17.59 -13.69 -4.28
CA SER A 185 -18.11 -13.26 -5.58
C SER A 185 -19.62 -13.11 -5.56
N GLY A 186 -20.13 -12.32 -6.50
CA GLY A 186 -21.57 -12.09 -6.64
C GLY A 186 -21.90 -11.11 -7.74
N SER A 187 -23.19 -10.94 -8.02
CA SER A 187 -23.71 -9.96 -8.96
C SER A 187 -24.67 -9.01 -8.26
N LEU A 188 -24.54 -7.72 -8.53
CA LEU A 188 -25.41 -6.66 -8.01
C LEU A 188 -26.16 -6.00 -9.16
N ALA A 189 -27.43 -5.66 -8.92
CA ALA A 189 -28.12 -4.72 -9.78
C ALA A 189 -27.41 -3.36 -9.70
N ALA A 190 -27.34 -2.66 -10.83
CA ALA A 190 -26.62 -1.41 -10.94
C ALA A 190 -27.44 -0.37 -11.69
N ARG A 191 -27.17 0.89 -11.37
CA ARG A 191 -27.67 2.05 -12.10
C ARG A 191 -26.50 2.89 -12.56
N TYR A 192 -26.36 3.00 -13.88
CA TYR A 192 -25.50 4.00 -14.49
C TYR A 192 -26.33 5.23 -14.83
N THR A 193 -25.90 6.39 -14.32
CA THR A 193 -26.48 7.69 -14.68
C THR A 193 -25.41 8.48 -15.46
N PRO A 194 -25.46 8.49 -16.80
CA PRO A 194 -24.57 9.31 -17.60
C PRO A 194 -24.74 10.79 -17.26
N GLY A 195 -23.63 11.52 -17.20
CA GLY A 195 -23.66 12.94 -16.90
C GLY A 195 -22.27 13.55 -16.83
N ALA A 196 -22.22 14.87 -16.93
CA ALA A 196 -20.97 15.61 -16.75
C ALA A 196 -20.45 15.44 -15.32
N VAL A 197 -19.16 15.14 -15.21
CA VAL A 197 -18.46 15.05 -13.93
C VAL A 197 -17.63 16.30 -13.70
N GLY A 198 -17.67 16.84 -12.47
CA GLY A 198 -16.85 17.99 -12.09
C GLY A 198 -15.36 17.72 -12.29
N ASP A 199 -14.63 18.71 -12.80
CA ASP A 199 -13.17 18.65 -13.02
C ASP A 199 -12.68 17.48 -13.90
N ALA A 200 -13.55 16.92 -14.74
CA ALA A 200 -13.24 15.73 -15.55
C ALA A 200 -11.94 15.86 -16.35
N ASP A 201 -11.68 17.01 -16.99
CA ASP A 201 -10.46 17.23 -17.77
C ASP A 201 -9.20 17.31 -16.90
N ALA A 202 -9.31 17.87 -15.68
CA ALA A 202 -8.20 17.91 -14.73
C ALA A 202 -7.90 16.49 -14.20
N ILE A 203 -8.93 15.69 -13.93
CA ILE A 203 -8.77 14.28 -13.50
C ILE A 203 -8.06 13.47 -14.59
N ARG A 204 -8.47 13.60 -15.86
CA ARG A 204 -7.79 12.95 -16.99
C ARG A 204 -6.34 13.39 -17.13
N ALA A 205 -6.07 14.69 -17.01
CA ALA A 205 -4.71 15.22 -17.08
C ALA A 205 -3.84 14.71 -15.94
N ALA A 206 -4.37 14.68 -14.71
CA ALA A 206 -3.68 14.14 -13.54
C ALA A 206 -3.37 12.64 -13.71
N TYR A 207 -4.33 11.86 -14.21
CA TYR A 207 -4.11 10.44 -14.49
C TYR A 207 -3.01 10.22 -15.53
N ARG A 208 -3.02 10.95 -16.65
CA ARG A 208 -1.93 10.87 -17.65
C ARG A 208 -0.57 11.23 -17.06
N ALA A 209 -0.52 12.26 -16.20
CA ALA A 209 0.71 12.67 -15.53
C ALA A 209 1.22 11.60 -14.56
N GLU A 210 0.33 10.96 -13.80
CA GLU A 210 0.68 9.82 -12.93
C GLU A 210 1.27 8.67 -13.74
N ILE A 211 0.57 8.21 -14.79
CA ILE A 211 1.05 7.10 -15.63
C ILE A 211 2.42 7.44 -16.24
N ALA A 212 2.60 8.66 -16.75
CA ALA A 212 3.87 9.12 -17.31
C ALA A 212 4.99 9.23 -16.27
N ALA A 213 4.65 9.43 -14.99
CA ALA A 213 5.63 9.53 -13.93
C ALA A 213 6.19 8.17 -13.52
N ARG A 214 5.42 7.06 -13.66
CA ARG A 214 5.77 5.72 -13.14
C ARG A 214 7.14 5.26 -13.62
N LEU A 215 7.83 4.48 -12.78
CA LEU A 215 9.07 3.85 -13.19
C LEU A 215 8.80 2.88 -14.36
N PRO A 216 9.70 2.78 -15.34
CA PRO A 216 9.65 1.72 -16.33
C PRO A 216 9.61 0.35 -15.64
N VAL A 217 8.67 -0.51 -16.06
CA VAL A 217 8.48 -1.84 -15.49
C VAL A 217 9.00 -2.91 -16.45
N LYS A 218 9.65 -3.94 -15.90
CA LYS A 218 10.01 -5.17 -16.61
C LYS A 218 9.69 -6.39 -15.74
N PRO A 219 9.43 -7.57 -16.32
CA PRO A 219 9.35 -8.79 -15.51
C PRO A 219 10.72 -9.10 -14.89
N LEU A 220 10.74 -9.70 -13.71
CA LEU A 220 11.98 -10.14 -13.05
C LEU A 220 12.85 -11.06 -13.91
N SER A 221 12.23 -11.87 -14.80
CA SER A 221 12.95 -12.71 -15.75
C SER A 221 13.83 -11.95 -16.74
N ALA A 222 13.62 -10.64 -16.91
CA ALA A 222 14.45 -9.77 -17.74
C ALA A 222 15.70 -9.23 -17.01
N LEU A 223 15.85 -9.51 -15.71
CA LEU A 223 17.00 -9.07 -14.91
C LEU A 223 18.16 -10.06 -15.07
N ALA A 224 19.23 -9.63 -15.75
CA ALA A 224 20.36 -10.51 -16.06
C ALA A 224 21.18 -10.90 -14.81
N GLY A 225 21.74 -12.12 -14.82
CA GLY A 225 22.67 -12.61 -13.80
C GLY A 225 22.03 -13.18 -12.54
N VAL A 226 20.70 -13.21 -12.46
CA VAL A 226 19.94 -13.73 -11.32
C VAL A 226 18.70 -14.49 -11.77
N SER A 227 18.18 -15.34 -10.87
CA SER A 227 16.93 -16.07 -11.04
C SER A 227 15.81 -15.39 -10.28
N PRO A 228 14.57 -15.28 -10.82
CA PRO A 228 13.45 -14.64 -10.13
C PRO A 228 13.14 -15.23 -8.73
N GLU A 229 13.42 -16.51 -8.52
CA GLU A 229 13.18 -17.24 -7.27
C GLU A 229 13.95 -16.66 -6.08
N GLY A 230 15.08 -15.98 -6.33
CA GLY A 230 15.84 -15.29 -5.28
C GLY A 230 15.08 -14.10 -4.67
N PHE A 231 14.05 -13.59 -5.35
CA PHE A 231 13.25 -12.44 -4.93
C PHE A 231 11.85 -12.82 -4.46
N ALA A 232 11.35 -14.00 -4.84
CA ALA A 232 10.01 -14.44 -4.44
C ALA A 232 9.91 -14.77 -2.94
N LEU A 233 11.05 -14.95 -2.26
CA LEU A 233 11.19 -15.46 -0.89
C LEU A 233 10.30 -16.69 -0.71
N ALA A 234 10.80 -17.86 -1.16
CA ALA A 234 10.04 -19.11 -1.14
C ALA A 234 9.34 -19.28 0.22
N PRO A 235 8.00 -19.34 0.25
CA PRO A 235 7.31 -19.58 1.51
C PRO A 235 7.76 -20.94 2.06
N PRO A 236 7.80 -21.13 3.39
CA PRO A 236 7.84 -22.48 3.96
C PRO A 236 6.78 -23.35 3.26
N LYS A 237 7.05 -24.66 3.10
CA LYS A 237 6.01 -25.59 2.61
C LYS A 237 4.71 -25.30 3.40
N GLU A 238 3.62 -25.04 2.68
CA GLU A 238 2.28 -24.70 3.21
C GLU A 238 1.94 -23.22 3.47
N ALA A 239 2.86 -22.26 3.24
CA ALA A 239 2.54 -20.83 3.34
C ALA A 239 2.03 -20.23 2.01
N ASP A 240 1.14 -19.25 2.10
CA ASP A 240 0.59 -18.52 0.94
C ASP A 240 1.72 -17.83 0.15
N MET A 241 1.52 -17.72 -1.16
CA MET A 241 2.41 -16.95 -2.03
C MET A 241 2.37 -15.47 -1.65
N PRO A 242 3.46 -14.71 -1.80
CA PRO A 242 3.42 -13.26 -1.61
C PRO A 242 2.40 -12.61 -2.54
N THR A 243 1.79 -11.53 -2.06
CA THR A 243 0.94 -10.66 -2.88
C THR A 243 1.75 -10.15 -4.07
N LEU A 244 2.89 -9.49 -3.83
CA LEU A 244 3.82 -9.09 -4.89
C LEU A 244 5.20 -8.72 -4.33
N TYR A 245 6.18 -8.62 -5.23
CA TYR A 245 7.54 -8.21 -4.89
C TYR A 245 8.22 -7.57 -6.10
N GLY A 246 9.33 -6.87 -5.85
CA GLY A 246 10.10 -6.26 -6.92
C GLY A 246 11.44 -5.71 -6.48
N VAL A 247 12.26 -5.38 -7.47
CA VAL A 247 13.60 -4.81 -7.29
C VAL A 247 13.80 -3.64 -8.25
N VAL A 248 14.23 -2.50 -7.72
CA VAL A 248 14.59 -1.33 -8.51
C VAL A 248 16.08 -1.33 -8.77
N VAL A 249 16.46 -1.43 -10.04
CA VAL A 249 17.86 -1.36 -10.49
C VAL A 249 17.93 -0.33 -11.62
N ASP A 250 18.80 0.66 -11.46
CA ASP A 250 19.04 1.72 -12.46
C ASP A 250 17.78 2.43 -12.96
N GLY A 251 16.83 2.66 -12.05
CA GLY A 251 15.57 3.36 -12.35
C GLY A 251 14.52 2.50 -13.06
N VAL A 252 14.75 1.20 -13.24
CA VAL A 252 13.76 0.24 -13.75
C VAL A 252 13.24 -0.61 -12.60
N ASN A 253 11.92 -0.78 -12.51
CA ASN A 253 11.28 -1.64 -11.54
C ASN A 253 11.07 -3.04 -12.14
N TYR A 254 11.81 -4.03 -11.65
CA TYR A 254 11.66 -5.43 -12.05
C TYR A 254 10.71 -6.15 -11.10
N VAL A 255 9.58 -6.64 -11.61
CA VAL A 255 8.44 -7.06 -10.79
C VAL A 255 8.14 -8.56 -10.89
N GLY A 256 7.55 -9.12 -9.83
CA GLY A 256 7.01 -10.47 -9.76
C GLY A 256 5.86 -10.59 -8.75
N GLY A 257 5.25 -11.79 -8.68
CA GLY A 257 4.04 -12.06 -7.91
C GLY A 257 2.78 -11.60 -8.62
N CYS A 258 1.79 -11.08 -7.86
CA CYS A 258 0.47 -10.65 -8.33
C CYS A 258 -0.50 -11.78 -8.70
N ASP A 259 -0.20 -13.00 -8.24
CA ASP A 259 -1.10 -14.13 -8.43
C ASP A 259 -2.19 -14.11 -7.36
N THR A 260 -3.38 -14.52 -7.76
CA THR A 260 -4.52 -14.78 -6.86
C THR A 260 -4.84 -16.27 -6.87
N ARG A 261 -5.73 -16.71 -5.98
CA ARG A 261 -6.24 -18.09 -6.02
C ARG A 261 -7.02 -18.42 -7.31
N ALA A 262 -7.44 -17.40 -8.05
CA ALA A 262 -8.13 -17.51 -9.33
C ALA A 262 -7.26 -17.14 -10.55
N GLY A 263 -5.92 -17.16 -10.39
CA GLY A 263 -4.96 -16.83 -11.44
C GLY A 263 -4.41 -15.39 -11.35
N PRO A 264 -3.62 -14.94 -12.34
CA PRO A 264 -2.95 -13.64 -12.31
C PRO A 264 -3.92 -12.46 -12.20
N TYR A 265 -3.65 -11.51 -11.32
CA TYR A 265 -4.47 -10.31 -11.15
C TYR A 265 -4.26 -9.33 -12.32
N PRO A 266 -5.30 -8.96 -13.08
CA PRO A 266 -5.15 -8.18 -14.32
C PRO A 266 -4.78 -6.71 -14.10
N PHE A 267 -4.94 -6.19 -12.87
CA PHE A 267 -4.67 -4.79 -12.53
C PHE A 267 -3.45 -4.64 -11.61
N CYS A 268 -2.41 -5.45 -11.84
CA CYS A 268 -1.25 -5.52 -10.95
C CYS A 268 -0.53 -4.19 -10.69
N ASP A 269 -0.53 -3.28 -11.67
CA ASP A 269 0.08 -1.95 -11.52
C ASP A 269 -0.59 -1.05 -10.47
N VAL A 270 -1.86 -1.33 -10.17
CA VAL A 270 -2.69 -0.56 -9.24
C VAL A 270 -3.33 -1.47 -8.16
N MET A 271 -2.75 -2.65 -7.93
CA MET A 271 -3.14 -3.48 -6.79
C MET A 271 -2.80 -2.74 -5.49
N ASP A 272 -3.77 -2.66 -4.59
CA ASP A 272 -3.62 -1.98 -3.32
C ASP A 272 -2.82 -2.82 -2.32
N LEU A 273 -1.79 -2.21 -1.75
CA LEU A 273 -0.87 -2.83 -0.81
C LEU A 273 -0.94 -2.12 0.54
N PRO A 274 -1.13 -2.83 1.65
CA PRO A 274 -1.24 -2.19 2.95
C PRO A 274 0.12 -1.87 3.52
N SER A 275 0.22 -0.77 4.25
CA SER A 275 1.49 -0.41 4.87
C SER A 275 1.86 -1.26 6.07
N TYR A 276 0.84 -1.56 6.89
CA TYR A 276 1.05 -1.89 8.30
C TYR A 276 2.15 -1.00 8.89
N SER A 277 3.12 -1.58 9.59
CA SER A 277 4.20 -0.85 10.28
C SER A 277 5.20 -0.11 9.39
N THR A 278 5.20 -0.29 8.06
CA THR A 278 6.05 0.55 7.19
C THR A 278 5.67 2.04 7.27
N ALA A 279 4.43 2.36 7.69
CA ALA A 279 4.00 3.73 7.95
C ALA A 279 4.82 4.42 9.06
N LYS A 280 5.42 3.68 9.99
CA LYS A 280 6.31 4.26 11.01
C LYS A 280 7.50 4.98 10.35
N SER A 281 8.07 4.36 9.31
CA SER A 281 9.13 4.97 8.52
C SER A 281 8.57 6.04 7.56
N VAL A 282 7.50 5.73 6.84
CA VAL A 282 6.99 6.58 5.74
C VAL A 282 6.28 7.84 6.25
N VAL A 283 5.52 7.75 7.34
CA VAL A 283 4.79 8.88 7.94
C VAL A 283 5.60 9.49 9.08
N ALA A 284 5.95 8.71 10.10
CA ALA A 284 6.50 9.28 11.32
C ALA A 284 7.95 9.74 11.16
N ALA A 285 8.82 8.90 10.59
CA ALA A 285 10.23 9.22 10.43
C ALA A 285 10.47 10.32 9.38
N ILE A 286 9.94 10.14 8.17
CA ILE A 286 10.03 11.15 7.10
C ILE A 286 9.36 12.45 7.54
N GLY A 287 8.21 12.36 8.23
CA GLY A 287 7.53 13.51 8.82
C GLY A 287 8.42 14.29 9.78
N LEU A 288 8.98 13.62 10.80
CA LEU A 288 9.85 14.29 11.78
C LEU A 288 11.12 14.86 11.13
N MET A 289 11.72 14.13 10.19
CA MET A 289 12.88 14.64 9.42
C MET A 289 12.53 15.90 8.63
N ARG A 290 11.34 15.95 8.02
CA ARG A 290 10.89 17.14 7.29
C ARG A 290 10.58 18.30 8.24
N LEU A 291 9.97 18.02 9.40
CA LEU A 291 9.72 19.04 10.42
C LEU A 291 11.02 19.61 10.97
N GLU A 292 12.00 18.78 11.31
CA GLU A 292 13.32 19.23 11.78
C GLU A 292 14.03 20.09 10.73
N LYS A 293 13.90 19.71 9.44
CA LYS A 293 14.45 20.49 8.33
C LYS A 293 13.82 21.88 8.21
N LEU A 294 12.51 21.99 8.43
CA LEU A 294 11.75 23.24 8.34
C LEU A 294 11.89 24.10 9.60
N TRP A 295 11.93 23.45 10.76
CA TRP A 295 11.94 24.05 12.09
C TRP A 295 12.90 23.27 13.00
N PRO A 296 14.21 23.62 12.96
CA PRO A 296 15.21 22.98 13.81
C PRO A 296 14.82 23.00 15.29
N GLY A 297 14.97 21.87 15.97
CA GLY A 297 14.51 21.65 17.34
C GLY A 297 13.20 20.87 17.46
N ALA A 298 12.52 20.56 16.34
CA ALA A 298 11.35 19.67 16.33
C ALA A 298 11.65 18.29 16.94
N ARG A 299 12.80 17.69 16.63
CA ARG A 299 13.21 16.37 17.17
C ARG A 299 13.39 16.36 18.69
N THR A 300 13.80 17.49 19.26
CA THR A 300 14.02 17.69 20.70
C THR A 300 12.78 18.20 21.43
N ALA A 301 11.70 18.53 20.73
CA ALA A 301 10.45 18.97 21.32
C ALA A 301 9.91 17.90 22.27
N LEU A 302 9.33 18.31 23.40
CA LEU A 302 8.81 17.40 24.42
C LEU A 302 7.39 16.98 24.07
N ILE A 303 7.07 15.69 24.20
CA ILE A 303 5.73 15.15 23.95
C ILE A 303 4.67 15.86 24.82
N ALA A 304 4.98 16.06 26.12
CA ALA A 304 4.08 16.69 27.07
C ALA A 304 3.66 18.13 26.70
N ASP A 305 4.49 18.84 25.92
CA ASP A 305 4.18 20.21 25.47
C ASP A 305 3.14 20.25 24.35
N TYR A 306 2.97 19.14 23.63
CA TYR A 306 2.14 19.06 22.43
C TYR A 306 0.97 18.08 22.56
N VAL A 307 1.00 17.18 23.55
CA VAL A 307 -0.02 16.16 23.79
C VAL A 307 -0.50 16.28 25.24
N PRO A 308 -1.56 17.05 25.53
CA PRO A 308 -2.04 17.28 26.90
C PRO A 308 -2.36 16.00 27.68
N ALA A 309 -2.87 14.95 27.00
CA ALA A 309 -3.14 13.64 27.62
C ALA A 309 -1.87 12.94 28.13
N CYS A 310 -0.72 13.26 27.55
CA CYS A 310 0.60 12.76 27.95
C CYS A 310 1.33 13.77 28.87
N ASN A 311 0.68 14.82 29.38
CA ASN A 311 1.29 15.69 30.40
C ASN A 311 1.20 15.05 31.79
N THR A 312 1.89 13.94 31.98
CA THR A 312 1.93 13.15 33.21
C THR A 312 3.38 12.91 33.65
N PRO A 313 3.64 12.52 34.90
CA PRO A 313 5.00 12.16 35.36
C PRO A 313 5.68 11.09 34.49
N ASP A 314 4.91 10.16 33.93
CA ASP A 314 5.41 9.06 33.10
C ASP A 314 6.03 9.52 31.77
N TRP A 315 5.63 10.68 31.26
CA TRP A 315 6.06 11.22 29.96
C TRP A 315 7.00 12.43 30.06
N GLN A 316 7.34 12.88 31.29
CA GLN A 316 8.24 14.02 31.50
C GLN A 316 9.62 13.82 30.86
N GLY A 317 10.05 14.73 29.99
CA GLY A 317 11.35 14.64 29.30
C GLY A 317 11.38 13.68 28.10
N VAL A 318 10.25 13.08 27.70
CA VAL A 318 10.17 12.31 26.44
C VAL A 318 10.14 13.28 25.27
N THR A 319 11.11 13.18 24.36
CA THR A 319 11.17 13.98 23.13
C THR A 319 10.45 13.29 21.96
N PHE A 320 10.23 14.03 20.88
CA PHE A 320 9.72 13.47 19.62
C PHE A 320 10.65 12.38 19.09
N GLU A 321 11.96 12.59 19.16
CA GLU A 321 12.95 11.58 18.77
C GLU A 321 12.91 10.33 19.66
N ASN A 322 12.70 10.47 20.98
CA ASN A 322 12.56 9.31 21.87
C ASN A 322 11.36 8.45 21.46
N ALA A 323 10.23 9.08 21.12
CA ALA A 323 9.07 8.37 20.59
C ALA A 323 9.35 7.72 19.22
N LEU A 324 10.04 8.42 18.31
CA LEU A 324 10.43 7.87 17.00
C LEU A 324 11.35 6.65 17.13
N ASN A 325 12.25 6.69 18.11
CA ASN A 325 13.19 5.61 18.42
C ASN A 325 12.54 4.46 19.20
N MET A 326 11.27 4.56 19.60
CA MET A 326 10.62 3.59 20.49
C MET A 326 11.35 3.44 21.83
N MET A 327 11.85 4.56 22.34
CA MET A 327 12.62 4.66 23.58
C MET A 327 11.98 5.69 24.53
N THR A 328 10.65 5.64 24.67
CA THR A 328 9.89 6.54 25.54
C THR A 328 10.17 6.29 27.03
N GLY A 329 10.57 5.06 27.38
CA GLY A 329 10.78 4.61 28.75
C GLY A 329 9.49 4.22 29.49
N VAL A 330 8.33 4.37 28.84
CA VAL A 330 7.02 3.90 29.28
C VAL A 330 6.79 2.53 28.66
N TYR A 331 6.47 1.46 29.42
CA TYR A 331 6.18 0.13 28.86
C TYR A 331 5.70 -0.88 29.93
N GLY A 332 5.07 -1.97 29.48
CA GLY A 332 4.73 -3.14 30.28
C GLY A 332 5.89 -4.13 30.37
N SER A 333 6.38 -4.60 29.24
CA SER A 333 7.52 -5.51 29.09
C SER A 333 8.61 -4.91 28.20
N PRO A 334 9.91 -5.11 28.52
CA PRO A 334 10.99 -4.70 27.62
C PRO A 334 11.24 -5.71 26.49
N ASP A 335 10.60 -6.88 26.55
CA ASP A 335 10.82 -7.96 25.59
C ASP A 335 10.13 -7.65 24.26
N TYR A 336 10.74 -8.13 23.17
CA TYR A 336 10.27 -7.87 21.81
C TYR A 336 8.83 -8.36 21.59
N GLU A 337 7.98 -7.47 21.08
CA GLU A 337 6.56 -7.70 20.74
C GLU A 337 5.63 -8.11 21.89
N VAL A 338 6.13 -8.31 23.12
CA VAL A 338 5.27 -8.73 24.26
C VAL A 338 4.17 -7.70 24.57
N ASP A 339 4.49 -6.41 24.54
CA ASP A 339 3.47 -5.35 24.69
C ASP A 339 2.58 -5.27 23.44
N GLU A 340 3.15 -5.31 22.23
CA GLU A 340 2.41 -5.14 20.96
C GLU A 340 1.39 -6.27 20.71
N ASP A 341 1.74 -7.51 21.07
CA ASP A 341 0.91 -8.71 20.90
C ASP A 341 -0.02 -8.99 22.09
N SER A 342 0.01 -8.14 23.12
CA SER A 342 -0.80 -8.33 24.32
C SER A 342 -2.30 -8.12 24.03
N ALA A 343 -3.14 -8.89 24.73
CA ALA A 343 -4.60 -8.76 24.58
C ALA A 343 -5.10 -7.36 25.00
N GLU A 344 -4.46 -6.77 26.00
CA GLU A 344 -4.72 -5.40 26.46
C GLU A 344 -4.36 -4.37 25.38
N TYR A 345 -3.26 -4.58 24.67
CA TYR A 345 -2.83 -3.72 23.57
C TYR A 345 -3.79 -3.77 22.37
N GLY A 346 -4.49 -4.89 22.18
CA GLY A 346 -5.60 -5.00 21.24
C GLY A 346 -6.67 -3.92 21.41
N ALA A 347 -6.85 -3.36 22.62
CA ALA A 347 -7.78 -2.25 22.85
C ALA A 347 -7.41 -0.99 22.04
N PHE A 348 -6.12 -0.67 21.90
CA PHE A 348 -5.64 0.45 21.10
C PHE A 348 -6.03 0.34 19.62
N PHE A 349 -5.92 -0.87 19.08
CA PHE A 349 -6.27 -1.15 17.69
C PHE A 349 -7.78 -1.16 17.45
N ASN A 350 -8.57 -1.54 18.46
CA ASN A 350 -10.03 -1.67 18.32
C ASN A 350 -10.80 -0.35 18.46
N VAL A 351 -10.34 0.60 19.29
CA VAL A 351 -11.02 1.88 19.47
C VAL A 351 -10.82 2.81 18.26
N THR A 352 -11.84 3.58 17.89
CA THR A 352 -11.91 4.34 16.63
C THR A 352 -11.80 5.86 16.80
N THR A 353 -11.84 6.38 18.03
CA THR A 353 -11.75 7.81 18.33
C THR A 353 -10.33 8.24 18.70
N HIS A 354 -10.00 9.51 18.49
CA HIS A 354 -8.74 10.07 18.94
C HIS A 354 -8.65 10.07 20.46
N ALA A 355 -9.74 10.47 21.13
CA ALA A 355 -9.81 10.52 22.59
C ALA A 355 -9.45 9.17 23.23
N ASP A 356 -10.02 8.07 22.74
CA ASP A 356 -9.77 6.74 23.30
C ASP A 356 -8.35 6.24 22.98
N LYS A 357 -7.88 6.43 21.74
CA LYS A 357 -6.51 6.03 21.34
C LYS A 357 -5.44 6.77 22.12
N ILE A 358 -5.58 8.10 22.28
CA ILE A 358 -4.57 8.91 22.98
C ILE A 358 -4.61 8.69 24.50
N ALA A 359 -5.80 8.44 25.06
CA ALA A 359 -5.93 8.04 26.46
C ALA A 359 -5.18 6.73 26.72
N PHE A 360 -5.45 5.69 25.93
CA PHE A 360 -4.71 4.42 26.03
C PHE A 360 -3.20 4.65 25.91
N ALA A 361 -2.76 5.33 24.85
CA ALA A 361 -1.34 5.49 24.56
C ALA A 361 -0.59 6.25 25.66
N CYS A 362 -1.22 7.27 26.27
CA CYS A 362 -0.60 8.08 27.30
C CYS A 362 -0.68 7.48 28.71
N THR A 363 -1.68 6.65 29.04
CA THR A 363 -1.97 6.27 30.44
C THR A 363 -1.98 4.77 30.74
N HIS A 364 -1.96 3.89 29.74
CA HIS A 364 -2.09 2.45 29.99
C HIS A 364 -0.86 1.84 30.67
N TYR A 365 0.34 2.34 30.35
CA TYR A 365 1.60 1.86 30.92
C TYR A 365 2.30 2.97 31.71
N HIS A 366 3.17 2.56 32.65
CA HIS A 366 3.97 3.47 33.47
C HIS A 366 5.42 3.53 33.02
N ARG A 367 6.13 4.59 33.43
CA ARG A 367 7.57 4.73 33.22
C ARG A 367 8.34 3.66 33.98
N LYS A 368 9.21 2.95 33.28
CA LYS A 368 10.13 1.93 33.83
C LYS A 368 11.60 2.24 33.61
N SER A 369 11.93 3.18 32.72
CA SER A 369 13.30 3.62 32.48
C SER A 369 13.34 5.09 32.05
N PRO A 370 14.51 5.76 32.14
CA PRO A 370 14.68 7.09 31.57
C PRO A 370 14.38 7.12 30.06
N PRO A 371 13.80 8.22 29.53
CA PRO A 371 13.64 8.37 28.09
C PRO A 371 14.99 8.26 27.36
N GLY A 372 15.01 7.54 26.24
CA GLY A 372 16.20 7.33 25.41
C GLY A 372 17.12 6.19 25.86
N THR A 373 16.78 5.40 26.89
CA THR A 373 17.68 4.32 27.38
C THR A 373 17.23 2.89 27.07
N GLN A 374 15.94 2.63 26.92
CA GLN A 374 15.40 1.28 26.66
C GLN A 374 14.54 1.30 25.39
N TRP A 375 14.81 0.38 24.46
CA TRP A 375 13.99 0.17 23.27
C TRP A 375 12.86 -0.82 23.55
N VAL A 376 11.63 -0.47 23.18
CA VAL A 376 10.44 -1.33 23.28
C VAL A 376 9.51 -1.08 22.09
N TYR A 377 9.32 -2.08 21.24
CA TYR A 377 8.49 -1.93 20.04
C TYR A 377 7.01 -1.74 20.38
N ARG A 378 6.47 -0.54 20.12
CA ARG A 378 5.07 -0.18 20.43
C ARG A 378 4.49 0.79 19.40
N THR A 379 3.38 0.42 18.76
CA THR A 379 2.69 1.27 17.79
C THR A 379 2.07 2.53 18.41
N ALA A 380 1.55 2.46 19.64
CA ALA A 380 1.00 3.58 20.39
C ALA A 380 2.01 4.72 20.60
N ASP A 381 3.31 4.42 20.77
CA ASP A 381 4.36 5.45 20.87
C ASP A 381 4.48 6.25 19.58
N THR A 382 4.33 5.57 18.44
CA THR A 382 4.33 6.24 17.14
C THR A 382 3.07 7.08 16.95
N TYR A 383 1.91 6.64 17.47
CA TYR A 383 0.66 7.42 17.44
C TYR A 383 0.74 8.69 18.30
N VAL A 384 1.37 8.61 19.48
CA VAL A 384 1.67 9.78 20.32
C VAL A 384 2.59 10.75 19.58
N LEU A 385 3.64 10.25 18.91
CA LEU A 385 4.48 11.08 18.05
C LEU A 385 3.68 11.75 16.92
N GLY A 386 2.80 11.01 16.23
CA GLY A 386 1.93 11.55 15.19
C GLY A 386 1.05 12.69 15.68
N THR A 387 0.44 12.51 16.85
CA THR A 387 -0.38 13.52 17.54
C THR A 387 0.46 14.76 17.90
N ALA A 388 1.65 14.55 18.46
CA ALA A 388 2.55 15.63 18.85
C ALA A 388 3.02 16.45 17.63
N MET A 389 3.37 15.77 16.54
CA MET A 389 3.77 16.42 15.29
C MET A 389 2.61 17.16 14.60
N GLN A 390 1.38 16.65 14.69
CA GLN A 390 0.18 17.35 14.22
C GLN A 390 -0.01 18.68 14.98
N ALA A 391 0.09 18.65 16.31
CA ALA A 391 0.03 19.85 17.14
C ALA A 391 1.21 20.81 16.86
N PHE A 392 2.41 20.28 16.63
CA PHE A 392 3.58 21.06 16.23
C PHE A 392 3.35 21.81 14.91
N VAL A 393 2.81 21.13 13.90
CA VAL A 393 2.46 21.75 12.61
C VAL A 393 1.40 22.82 12.79
N ARG A 394 0.33 22.57 13.56
CA ARG A 394 -0.72 23.56 13.82
C ARG A 394 -0.18 24.80 14.55
N LYS A 395 0.79 24.64 15.43
CA LYS A 395 1.45 25.76 16.11
C LYS A 395 2.23 26.67 15.14
N HIS A 396 2.82 26.10 14.09
CA HIS A 396 3.63 26.86 13.12
C HIS A 396 2.83 27.39 11.92
N LEU A 397 1.84 26.63 11.45
CA LEU A 397 1.09 26.92 10.24
C LEU A 397 -0.37 27.33 10.48
N GLY A 398 -0.86 27.24 11.71
CA GLY A 398 -2.23 27.58 12.11
C GLY A 398 -3.12 26.36 12.34
N ALA A 399 -4.25 26.56 13.02
CA ALA A 399 -5.11 25.48 13.54
C ALA A 399 -5.68 24.55 12.45
N SER A 400 -5.86 25.03 11.22
CA SER A 400 -6.35 24.24 10.09
C SER A 400 -5.28 23.42 9.38
N ALA A 401 -4.01 23.59 9.75
CA ALA A 401 -2.90 22.86 9.14
C ALA A 401 -2.94 21.37 9.53
N ASP A 402 -2.52 20.52 8.60
CA ASP A 402 -2.49 19.07 8.74
C ASP A 402 -1.14 18.55 8.27
N LEU A 403 -0.46 17.78 9.12
CA LEU A 403 0.88 17.28 8.80
C LEU A 403 0.86 16.41 7.55
N TYR A 404 -0.11 15.50 7.45
CA TYR A 404 -0.17 14.57 6.34
C TYR A 404 -0.43 15.32 5.03
N ARG A 405 -1.45 16.18 5.00
CA ARG A 405 -1.84 16.97 3.81
C ARG A 405 -0.80 18.02 3.42
N ASP A 406 -0.40 18.87 4.37
CA ASP A 406 0.34 20.10 4.07
C ASP A 406 1.86 19.91 4.07
N ILE A 407 2.36 18.87 4.74
CA ILE A 407 3.79 18.54 4.79
C ILE A 407 4.08 17.33 3.90
N LEU A 408 3.49 16.17 4.18
CA LEU A 408 3.85 14.94 3.47
C LEU A 408 3.32 14.94 2.02
N VAL A 409 2.01 15.10 1.83
CA VAL A 409 1.38 15.07 0.50
C VAL A 409 1.84 16.26 -0.35
N ALA A 410 1.64 17.48 0.14
CA ALA A 410 1.89 18.69 -0.66
C ALA A 410 3.38 18.92 -0.97
N GLN A 411 4.29 18.61 -0.04
CA GLN A 411 5.71 18.92 -0.22
C GLN A 411 6.55 17.72 -0.68
N LEU A 412 6.12 16.48 -0.42
CA LEU A 412 6.88 15.28 -0.76
C LEU A 412 6.15 14.42 -1.80
N TRP A 413 5.00 13.81 -1.47
CA TRP A 413 4.36 12.80 -2.33
C TRP A 413 4.01 13.32 -3.72
N ARG A 414 3.40 14.51 -3.81
CA ARG A 414 3.06 15.12 -5.10
C ARG A 414 4.29 15.51 -5.91
N ARG A 415 5.38 15.94 -5.25
CA ARG A 415 6.65 16.26 -5.93
C ARG A 415 7.40 15.01 -6.37
N LEU A 416 7.25 13.91 -5.62
CA LEU A 416 7.73 12.59 -6.01
C LEU A 416 6.87 11.96 -7.09
N GLY A 417 5.71 12.53 -7.44
CA GLY A 417 4.78 11.97 -8.43
C GLY A 417 4.21 10.62 -8.01
N LEU A 418 3.95 10.44 -6.71
CA LEU A 418 3.30 9.23 -6.18
C LEU A 418 1.81 9.20 -6.56
N SER A 419 1.23 8.02 -6.52
CA SER A 419 -0.16 7.80 -6.88
C SER A 419 -1.13 8.46 -5.88
N PRO A 420 -2.35 8.81 -6.32
CA PRO A 420 -3.37 9.38 -5.44
C PRO A 420 -3.80 8.49 -4.28
N VAL A 421 -3.51 7.19 -4.28
CA VAL A 421 -3.81 6.29 -3.15
C VAL A 421 -3.12 6.75 -1.86
N LEU A 422 -1.97 7.43 -2.00
CA LEU A 422 -1.18 8.01 -0.92
C LEU A 422 -1.59 9.44 -0.52
N ASP A 423 -2.53 10.07 -1.21
CA ASP A 423 -3.04 11.39 -0.79
C ASP A 423 -3.83 11.31 0.53
N THR A 424 -4.19 10.09 0.97
CA THR A 424 -4.86 9.84 2.25
C THR A 424 -4.16 8.77 3.09
N THR A 425 -4.52 8.73 4.37
CA THR A 425 -4.11 7.72 5.36
C THR A 425 -5.29 7.47 6.29
N LEU A 426 -5.31 6.33 6.99
CA LEU A 426 -6.29 6.13 8.06
C LEU A 426 -6.27 7.27 9.08
N ARG A 427 -7.46 7.62 9.53
CA ARG A 427 -7.71 8.64 10.54
C ARG A 427 -8.69 8.10 11.56
N THR A 428 -8.68 8.68 12.75
CA THR A 428 -9.76 8.46 13.72
C THR A 428 -11.09 8.93 13.14
N TYR A 429 -12.18 8.33 13.59
CA TYR A 429 -13.51 8.55 13.03
C TYR A 429 -14.31 9.63 13.78
N ASP A 430 -13.74 10.23 14.81
CA ASP A 430 -14.28 11.40 15.47
C ASP A 430 -13.90 12.69 14.72
N SER A 431 -14.38 13.84 15.21
CA SER A 431 -14.15 15.14 14.56
C SER A 431 -12.68 15.58 14.52
N GLU A 432 -11.83 14.97 15.34
CA GLU A 432 -10.39 15.28 15.35
C GLU A 432 -9.70 14.76 14.08
N GLN A 433 -10.18 13.63 13.52
CA GLN A 433 -9.63 13.02 12.31
C GLN A 433 -8.10 12.85 12.38
N GLN A 434 -7.58 12.43 13.54
CA GLN A 434 -6.14 12.28 13.77
C GLN A 434 -5.59 11.21 12.84
N PHE A 435 -4.64 11.57 11.99
CA PHE A 435 -3.98 10.63 11.09
C PHE A 435 -3.16 9.59 11.85
N PHE A 436 -3.10 8.39 11.30
CA PHE A 436 -2.28 7.33 11.85
C PHE A 436 -0.86 7.43 11.29
N SER A 437 0.10 7.33 12.19
CA SER A 437 1.54 7.41 11.90
C SER A 437 2.25 6.07 12.06
N GLY A 438 1.61 5.08 12.68
CA GLY A 438 2.18 3.75 12.93
C GLY A 438 1.70 2.67 11.96
N TYR A 439 0.61 2.93 11.25
CA TYR A 439 -0.04 2.13 10.22
C TYR A 439 -1.01 3.05 9.45
N GLY A 440 -1.67 2.56 8.40
CA GLY A 440 -2.81 3.23 7.79
C GLY A 440 -2.66 3.68 6.34
N LEU A 441 -1.46 3.52 5.76
CA LEU A 441 -1.25 3.83 4.34
C LEU A 441 -1.67 2.65 3.46
N THR A 442 -2.02 3.00 2.22
CA THR A 442 -2.14 2.08 1.09
C THR A 442 -1.13 2.53 0.04
N TYR A 443 -0.52 1.58 -0.68
CA TYR A 443 0.47 1.85 -1.73
C TYR A 443 0.08 1.14 -3.01
N HIS A 444 0.56 1.67 -4.15
CA HIS A 444 0.88 0.85 -5.31
C HIS A 444 2.35 0.43 -5.28
N ARG A 445 2.69 -0.58 -6.09
CA ARG A 445 4.08 -1.04 -6.21
C ARG A 445 5.04 0.05 -6.69
N ASP A 446 4.59 0.97 -7.55
CA ASP A 446 5.41 2.10 -8.02
C ASP A 446 5.70 3.10 -6.89
N ASP A 447 4.72 3.33 -6.00
CA ASP A 447 4.87 4.25 -4.87
C ASP A 447 6.00 3.82 -3.96
N ILE A 448 5.99 2.55 -3.55
CA ILE A 448 7.01 2.03 -2.64
C ILE A 448 8.39 1.94 -3.30
N ALA A 449 8.42 1.63 -4.60
CA ALA A 449 9.64 1.62 -5.39
C ALA A 449 10.31 3.01 -5.41
N ARG A 450 9.50 4.07 -5.58
CA ARG A 450 9.95 5.47 -5.60
C ARG A 450 10.29 6.01 -4.23
N ILE A 451 9.54 5.65 -3.18
CA ILE A 451 9.88 6.00 -1.79
C ILE A 451 11.22 5.38 -1.42
N GLY A 452 11.44 4.10 -1.72
CA GLY A 452 12.72 3.44 -1.51
C GLY A 452 13.86 4.10 -2.29
N ALA A 453 13.61 4.47 -3.56
CA ALA A 453 14.60 5.16 -4.38
C ALA A 453 14.92 6.58 -3.89
N PHE A 454 13.91 7.31 -3.40
CA PHE A 454 14.06 8.63 -2.77
C PHE A 454 14.95 8.55 -1.54
N LEU A 455 14.73 7.58 -0.66
CA LEU A 455 15.57 7.35 0.51
C LEU A 455 16.98 6.91 0.11
N ASN A 456 17.14 5.99 -0.85
CA ASN A 456 18.46 5.59 -1.33
C ASN A 456 19.27 6.76 -1.94
N ARG A 457 18.60 7.78 -2.49
CA ARG A 457 19.19 9.01 -3.03
C ARG A 457 19.34 10.12 -1.98
N GLY A 458 19.33 9.79 -0.69
CA GLY A 458 19.61 10.75 0.37
C GLY A 458 18.43 11.66 0.73
N GLY A 459 17.19 11.28 0.37
CA GLY A 459 16.02 12.12 0.61
C GLY A 459 15.99 13.37 -0.28
N MET A 460 16.49 13.28 -1.50
CA MET A 460 16.56 14.40 -2.46
C MET A 460 15.43 14.36 -3.50
N ILE A 461 14.86 15.53 -3.80
CA ILE A 461 13.91 15.72 -4.91
C ILE A 461 14.42 16.87 -5.78
N GLY A 462 14.68 16.62 -7.06
CA GLY A 462 15.13 17.67 -7.99
C GLY A 462 16.43 18.38 -7.58
N GLY A 463 17.31 17.72 -6.82
CA GLY A 463 18.53 18.31 -6.27
C GLY A 463 18.35 19.03 -4.92
N GLU A 464 17.12 19.18 -4.43
CA GLU A 464 16.83 19.74 -3.10
C GLU A 464 16.85 18.64 -2.04
N ALA A 465 17.58 18.84 -0.95
CA ALA A 465 17.54 17.97 0.22
C ALA A 465 16.26 18.23 1.03
N MET A 466 15.32 17.28 0.98
CA MET A 466 14.00 17.47 1.56
C MET A 466 13.94 17.14 3.06
N LEU A 467 14.85 16.30 3.53
CA LEU A 467 14.90 15.77 4.89
C LEU A 467 16.05 16.40 5.68
N ASP A 468 15.94 16.44 7.01
CA ASP A 468 17.05 16.81 7.88
C ASP A 468 18.20 15.81 7.70
N PRO A 469 19.41 16.26 7.32
CA PRO A 469 20.52 15.36 7.01
C PRO A 469 21.01 14.58 8.23
N THR A 470 20.90 15.14 9.44
CA THR A 470 21.34 14.47 10.66
C THR A 470 20.42 13.30 10.99
N LEU A 471 19.11 13.54 11.11
CA LEU A 471 18.13 12.47 11.34
C LEU A 471 18.12 11.44 10.21
N PHE A 472 18.28 11.88 8.96
CA PHE A 472 18.38 10.96 7.83
C PHE A 472 19.61 10.04 7.94
N ALA A 473 20.77 10.59 8.29
CA ALA A 473 21.97 9.78 8.53
C ALA A 473 21.79 8.78 9.68
N LEU A 474 21.13 9.21 10.77
CA LEU A 474 20.76 8.34 11.90
C LEU A 474 19.81 7.22 11.49
N ALA A 475 18.85 7.47 10.60
CA ALA A 475 17.92 6.46 10.11
C ALA A 475 18.60 5.43 9.20
N MET A 476 19.48 5.89 8.31
CA MET A 476 20.19 4.99 7.40
C MET A 476 21.25 4.15 8.12
N GLN A 477 21.71 4.59 9.31
CA GLN A 477 22.69 3.91 10.15
C GLN A 477 23.85 3.37 9.30
N ARG A 478 24.50 4.27 8.55
CA ARG A 478 25.68 3.93 7.72
C ARG A 478 26.99 4.25 8.44
N ASP A 479 27.00 5.20 9.37
CA ASP A 479 28.16 5.56 10.21
C ASP A 479 28.43 4.55 11.33
N PRO A 480 29.52 3.76 11.28
CA PRO A 480 29.81 2.71 12.27
C PRO A 480 29.98 3.25 13.70
N THR A 481 30.21 4.54 13.88
CA THR A 481 30.36 5.17 15.21
C THR A 481 29.02 5.58 15.83
N ASP A 482 27.94 5.60 15.04
CA ASP A 482 26.62 6.08 15.45
C ASP A 482 25.50 5.15 14.95
N ARG A 483 25.52 3.91 15.45
CA ARG A 483 24.48 2.91 15.19
C ARG A 483 23.29 3.05 16.15
N GLY A 484 22.16 2.46 15.76
CA GLY A 484 21.00 2.30 16.62
C GLY A 484 21.24 1.32 17.75
N VAL A 485 20.19 1.08 18.52
CA VAL A 485 20.17 0.07 19.59
C VAL A 485 19.73 -1.27 19.03
N ARG A 486 20.17 -2.37 19.64
CA ARG A 486 19.72 -3.73 19.30
C ARG A 486 18.19 -3.82 19.43
N ALA A 487 17.55 -4.41 18.43
CA ALA A 487 16.10 -4.46 18.30
C ALA A 487 15.67 -5.78 17.65
N GLY A 488 14.64 -6.43 18.20
CA GLY A 488 14.13 -7.71 17.69
C GLY A 488 15.06 -8.91 17.94
N ASN A 489 16.23 -8.94 17.31
CA ASN A 489 17.24 -9.99 17.49
C ASN A 489 18.68 -9.44 17.54
N GLU A 490 19.68 -10.31 17.54
CA GLU A 490 21.11 -9.94 17.68
C GLU A 490 21.75 -9.31 16.44
N HIS A 491 21.12 -9.43 15.28
CA HIS A 491 21.63 -8.90 13.99
C HIS A 491 20.86 -7.68 13.49
N ILE A 492 19.89 -7.19 14.28
CA ILE A 492 19.01 -6.10 13.89
C ILE A 492 19.14 -4.95 14.91
N HIS A 493 19.28 -3.74 14.38
CA HIS A 493 19.26 -2.52 15.16
C HIS A 493 18.11 -1.62 14.71
N TYR A 494 17.68 -0.70 15.57
CA TYR A 494 16.63 0.27 15.28
C TYR A 494 17.08 1.69 15.65
N LYS A 495 16.80 2.65 14.76
CA LYS A 495 17.03 4.09 14.99
C LYS A 495 16.21 4.93 14.01
N ALA A 496 15.71 6.05 14.51
CA ALA A 496 15.01 7.10 13.76
C ALA A 496 13.92 6.55 12.83
N GLY A 497 13.15 5.55 13.29
CA GLY A 497 12.04 4.98 12.52
C GLY A 497 12.42 3.89 11.52
N PHE A 498 13.66 3.41 11.51
CA PHE A 498 14.16 2.42 10.57
C PHE A 498 14.88 1.27 11.28
N TRP A 499 14.68 0.07 10.73
CA TRP A 499 15.46 -1.11 11.06
C TRP A 499 16.73 -1.15 10.22
N VAL A 500 17.81 -1.72 10.74
CA VAL A 500 18.97 -2.14 9.95
C VAL A 500 19.39 -3.56 10.30
N ARG A 501 19.88 -4.30 9.32
CA ARG A 501 20.42 -5.65 9.51
C ARG A 501 21.87 -5.72 9.06
N ASP A 502 22.72 -6.38 9.84
CA ASP A 502 24.06 -6.74 9.38
C ASP A 502 24.00 -7.93 8.41
N VAL A 503 24.36 -7.69 7.16
CA VAL A 503 24.43 -8.72 6.11
C VAL A 503 25.83 -9.30 5.94
N GLN A 504 26.81 -8.90 6.76
CA GLN A 504 28.16 -9.47 6.72
C GLN A 504 28.16 -11.00 6.88
N PRO A 505 27.46 -11.61 7.86
CA PRO A 505 27.45 -13.06 8.00
C PRO A 505 26.80 -13.77 6.81
N LEU A 506 25.83 -13.10 6.17
CA LEU A 506 25.08 -13.64 5.04
C LEU A 506 25.88 -13.60 3.73
N LEU A 507 26.61 -12.51 3.48
CA LEU A 507 27.30 -12.25 2.22
C LEU A 507 28.80 -12.52 2.27
N GLY A 508 29.35 -12.80 3.46
CA GLY A 508 30.79 -12.95 3.66
C GLY A 508 31.56 -11.64 3.46
N CYS A 509 30.95 -10.49 3.78
CA CYS A 509 31.64 -9.21 3.69
C CYS A 509 32.84 -9.15 4.65
N LYS A 510 33.87 -8.39 4.30
CA LYS A 510 35.09 -8.25 5.16
C LYS A 510 34.83 -7.45 6.44
N VAL A 511 33.79 -6.63 6.43
CA VAL A 511 33.40 -5.75 7.54
C VAL A 511 31.88 -5.80 7.74
N PRO A 512 31.38 -5.50 8.95
CA PRO A 512 29.95 -5.37 9.20
C PRO A 512 29.29 -4.46 8.16
N THR A 513 28.27 -4.97 7.48
CA THR A 513 27.63 -4.29 6.35
C THR A 513 26.15 -4.16 6.69
N TRP A 514 25.76 -2.96 7.11
CA TRP A 514 24.42 -2.70 7.63
C TRP A 514 23.51 -2.18 6.54
N VAL A 515 22.37 -2.85 6.36
CA VAL A 515 21.39 -2.52 5.33
C VAL A 515 20.09 -2.04 5.99
N PRO A 516 19.65 -0.79 5.73
CA PRO A 516 18.39 -0.28 6.25
C PRO A 516 17.17 -0.88 5.55
N PHE A 517 16.10 -1.08 6.32
CA PHE A 517 14.83 -1.58 5.84
C PHE A 517 13.63 -1.08 6.67
N MET A 518 12.46 -1.11 6.04
CA MET A 518 11.15 -0.97 6.67
C MET A 518 10.54 -2.35 6.82
N SER A 519 9.78 -2.58 7.89
CA SER A 519 9.07 -3.83 8.13
C SER A 519 7.59 -3.57 8.42
N GLY A 520 6.71 -4.43 7.91
CA GLY A 520 5.28 -4.39 8.13
C GLY A 520 4.73 -5.78 8.49
N TYR A 521 3.66 -5.79 9.30
CA TYR A 521 2.97 -7.00 9.70
C TYR A 521 2.50 -7.82 8.48
N GLY A 522 2.45 -9.14 8.62
CA GLY A 522 2.11 -10.05 7.53
C GLY A 522 3.29 -10.55 6.70
N GLY A 523 4.48 -9.94 6.84
CA GLY A 523 5.64 -10.24 6.01
C GLY A 523 5.81 -9.18 4.93
N ILE A 524 5.99 -7.93 5.33
CA ILE A 524 6.26 -6.82 4.41
C ILE A 524 7.66 -6.30 4.67
N SER A 525 8.44 -6.09 3.62
CA SER A 525 9.79 -5.56 3.72
C SER A 525 10.09 -4.60 2.57
N VAL A 526 10.74 -3.48 2.90
CA VAL A 526 11.25 -2.52 1.91
C VAL A 526 12.68 -2.21 2.28
N VAL A 527 13.63 -2.64 1.45
CA VAL A 527 15.06 -2.70 1.77
C VAL A 527 15.82 -1.73 0.86
N MET A 528 16.68 -0.92 1.47
CA MET A 528 17.42 0.16 0.81
C MET A 528 18.91 -0.17 0.83
N PHE A 529 19.38 -0.92 -0.17
CA PHE A 529 20.76 -1.39 -0.22
C PHE A 529 21.76 -0.25 -0.48
N PRO A 530 22.96 -0.28 0.13
CA PRO A 530 23.98 0.76 -0.02
C PRO A 530 24.50 0.92 -1.46
N ASN A 531 24.31 -0.10 -2.30
CA ASN A 531 24.66 -0.10 -3.72
C ASN A 531 23.59 0.58 -4.62
N GLY A 532 22.58 1.21 -4.02
CA GLY A 532 21.51 1.95 -4.69
C GLY A 532 20.33 1.09 -5.16
N VAL A 533 20.37 -0.22 -4.94
CA VAL A 533 19.25 -1.12 -5.25
C VAL A 533 18.18 -1.02 -4.16
N VAL A 534 16.91 -1.02 -4.58
CA VAL A 534 15.76 -1.13 -3.67
C VAL A 534 15.11 -2.48 -3.89
N TYR A 535 14.76 -3.17 -2.82
CA TYR A 535 13.93 -4.37 -2.87
C TYR A 535 12.67 -4.15 -2.06
N TYR A 536 11.53 -4.63 -2.54
CA TYR A 536 10.30 -4.64 -1.77
C TYR A 536 9.58 -5.97 -1.92
N TYR A 537 8.91 -6.37 -0.83
CA TYR A 537 8.15 -7.61 -0.71
C TYR A 537 6.90 -7.33 0.10
N PHE A 538 5.76 -7.73 -0.43
CA PHE A 538 4.46 -7.65 0.22
C PHE A 538 3.87 -9.05 0.25
N GLY A 539 3.80 -9.61 1.45
CA GLY A 539 3.13 -10.87 1.72
C GLY A 539 2.24 -10.76 2.95
N ASP A 540 1.46 -11.81 3.14
CA ASP A 540 0.62 -12.02 4.31
C ASP A 540 0.81 -13.44 4.89
N ASN A 541 2.00 -13.97 4.64
CA ASN A 541 2.47 -15.32 4.94
C ASN A 541 3.50 -15.36 6.08
N LEU A 542 3.73 -14.23 6.76
CA LEU A 542 4.67 -14.05 7.87
C LEU A 542 6.14 -14.33 7.50
N VAL A 543 6.50 -14.16 6.22
CA VAL A 543 7.89 -14.24 5.76
C VAL A 543 8.53 -12.87 5.83
N PHE A 544 9.53 -12.72 6.72
CA PHE A 544 10.25 -11.46 6.94
C PHE A 544 11.73 -11.51 6.50
N ASP A 545 12.31 -12.70 6.32
CA ASP A 545 13.72 -12.83 5.98
C ASP A 545 13.97 -12.56 4.49
N TRP A 546 14.39 -11.33 4.17
CA TRP A 546 14.80 -10.92 2.84
C TRP A 546 16.24 -11.32 2.47
N GLY A 547 16.93 -12.12 3.30
CA GLY A 547 18.31 -12.56 3.06
C GLY A 547 18.56 -13.17 1.67
N PRO A 548 17.69 -14.07 1.15
CA PRO A 548 17.82 -14.58 -0.22
C PRO A 548 17.86 -13.48 -1.29
N ALA A 549 17.06 -12.41 -1.13
CA ALA A 549 17.06 -11.27 -2.04
C ALA A 549 18.39 -10.50 -1.96
N ALA A 550 18.99 -10.35 -0.77
CA ALA A 550 20.31 -9.74 -0.63
C ALA A 550 21.41 -10.54 -1.35
N VAL A 551 21.37 -11.88 -1.26
CA VAL A 551 22.30 -12.76 -1.99
C VAL A 551 22.13 -12.60 -3.51
N ALA A 552 20.89 -12.53 -4.00
CA ALA A 552 20.61 -12.29 -5.42
C ALA A 552 21.12 -10.90 -5.85
N ILE A 553 20.83 -9.86 -5.09
CA ILE A 553 21.25 -8.48 -5.39
C ILE A 553 22.76 -8.35 -5.42
N ASN A 554 23.49 -9.01 -4.51
CA ASN A 554 24.95 -8.97 -4.49
C ASN A 554 25.59 -9.52 -5.78
N LYS A 555 24.89 -10.41 -6.51
CA LYS A 555 25.34 -10.92 -7.83
C LYS A 555 25.14 -9.91 -8.95
N ILE A 556 24.12 -9.05 -8.84
CA ILE A 556 23.83 -7.99 -9.81
C ILE A 556 24.79 -6.82 -9.58
N ARG A 557 24.93 -6.40 -8.32
CA ARG A 557 25.76 -5.28 -7.91
C ARG A 557 26.29 -5.56 -6.50
N PRO A 558 27.61 -5.54 -6.29
CA PRO A 558 28.20 -5.80 -4.98
C PRO A 558 27.58 -4.92 -3.88
N ILE A 559 27.21 -5.54 -2.77
CA ILE A 559 26.72 -4.88 -1.54
C ILE A 559 27.89 -4.67 -0.57
N CYS A 560 28.82 -5.63 -0.51
CA CYS A 560 29.99 -5.53 0.35
C CYS A 560 30.92 -4.39 -0.12
N PRO A 561 31.47 -3.58 0.81
CA PRO A 561 32.45 -2.54 0.51
C PRO A 561 33.77 -3.04 -0.11
#